data_AF-A0A9Q1R9W6-F1
#
_entry.id   AF-A0A9Q1R9W6-F1
#
_cell.length_a   1.000
_cell.length_b   1.000
_cell.length_c   1.000
_cell.angle_alpha   90.00
_cell.angle_beta   90.00
_cell.angle_gamma   90.00
#
_symmetry.space_group_name_H-M   'P 1'
#
loop_
_entity.id
_entity.type
_entity.pdbx_description
1 polymer ?
#
loop_
_entity_poly.entity_id
_entity_poly.type
_entity_poly.pdbx_seq_one_letter_code
_entity_poly.pdbx_strand_id
1 'polypeptide(L)'
;MAAVETAYDEFPNIFDTGGAKGLPGDSVEKTPKIVITNANYVDDSGERVSCSACLQDFQLGKTARCSPQCYHMFDLPCTDT
;
A
#
# COMPACT_ATOMS: atom_id res chain seq x y z
N MET A 1 5.64 -0.67 53.71
CA MET A 1 4.80 -0.26 52.57
C MET A 1 5.17 -1.15 51.39
N ALA A 2 4.28 -2.05 50.98
CA ALA A 2 4.49 -2.89 49.80
C ALA A 2 3.95 -2.13 48.58
N ALA A 3 4.76 -2.04 47.52
CA ALA A 3 4.31 -1.51 46.25
C ALA A 3 3.26 -2.47 45.68
N VAL A 4 2.06 -1.95 45.41
CA VAL A 4 1.03 -2.68 44.66
C VAL A 4 1.47 -2.65 43.21
N GLU A 5 1.99 -3.77 42.73
CA GLU A 5 2.29 -3.94 41.31
C GLU A 5 0.95 -4.15 40.61
N THR A 6 0.46 -3.09 39.97
CA THR A 6 -0.75 -3.14 39.15
C THR A 6 -0.50 -4.12 38.02
N ALA A 7 -1.30 -5.18 37.98
CA ALA A 7 -1.33 -6.12 36.86
C ALA A 7 -1.49 -5.32 35.57
N TYR A 8 -0.44 -5.32 34.75
CA TYR A 8 -0.44 -4.73 33.43
C TYR A 8 -1.39 -5.59 32.59
N ASP A 9 -2.56 -5.03 32.30
CA ASP A 9 -3.48 -5.61 31.33
C ASP A 9 -2.72 -5.75 30.00
N GLU A 10 -2.69 -6.97 29.49
CA GLU A 10 -1.89 -7.37 28.33
C GLU A 10 -2.42 -6.63 27.10
N PHE A 11 -1.84 -5.46 26.82
CA PHE A 11 -2.25 -4.63 25.69
C PHE A 11 -2.13 -5.46 24.42
N PRO A 12 -3.19 -5.62 23.61
CA PRO A 12 -3.08 -6.31 22.34
C PRO A 12 -1.98 -5.63 21.53
N ASN A 13 -1.02 -6.43 21.07
CA ASN A 13 0.14 -5.94 20.34
C ASN A 13 -0.35 -5.11 19.14
N ILE A 14 0.03 -3.84 19.05
CA ILE A 14 -0.36 -2.95 17.93
C ILE A 14 0.10 -3.49 16.56
N PHE A 15 1.07 -4.40 16.55
CA PHE A 15 1.57 -5.10 15.37
C PHE A 15 0.82 -6.41 15.09
N ASP A 16 -0.18 -6.78 15.91
CA ASP A 16 -1.14 -7.86 15.65
C ASP A 16 -2.15 -7.41 14.58
N THR A 17 -1.64 -6.98 13.44
CA THR A 17 -2.42 -6.94 12.21
C THR A 17 -2.47 -8.38 11.73
N GLY A 18 -3.37 -9.18 12.32
CA GLY A 18 -3.52 -10.62 12.11
C GLY A 18 -3.25 -11.05 10.67
N GLY A 19 -2.00 -11.46 10.42
CA GLY A 19 -1.49 -12.02 9.18
C GLY A 19 -2.14 -11.47 7.91
N ALA A 20 -1.96 -10.18 7.60
CA ALA A 20 -2.21 -9.70 6.24
C ALA A 20 -1.18 -10.34 5.30
N LYS A 21 -1.42 -11.60 4.93
CA LYS A 21 -0.75 -12.31 3.85
C LYS A 21 -0.93 -11.42 2.61
N GLY A 22 0.18 -10.92 2.07
CA GLY A 22 0.18 -10.12 0.85
C GLY A 22 -0.63 -10.81 -0.26
N LEU A 23 -1.04 -10.05 -1.27
CA LEU A 23 -1.76 -10.64 -2.38
C LEU A 23 -0.87 -11.68 -3.07
N PRO A 24 -1.36 -12.91 -3.31
CA PRO A 24 -0.60 -13.90 -4.08
C PRO A 24 -0.35 -13.37 -5.50
N GLY A 25 0.79 -13.73 -6.09
CA GLY A 25 1.22 -13.25 -7.43
C GLY A 25 0.11 -13.36 -8.48
N ASP A 26 -0.58 -14.51 -8.57
CA ASP A 26 -1.73 -14.74 -9.47
C ASP A 26 -2.89 -13.73 -9.30
N SER A 27 -3.14 -13.25 -8.08
CA SER A 27 -4.15 -12.20 -7.82
C SER A 27 -3.64 -10.84 -8.25
N VAL A 28 -2.33 -10.61 -8.12
CA VAL A 28 -1.66 -9.38 -8.56
C VAL A 28 -1.73 -9.24 -10.09
N GLU A 29 -1.67 -10.33 -10.85
CA GLU A 29 -1.79 -10.33 -12.32
C GLU A 29 -3.19 -9.92 -12.82
N LYS A 30 -4.22 -10.24 -12.03
CA LYS A 30 -5.63 -9.90 -12.31
C LYS A 30 -6.00 -8.48 -11.90
N THR A 31 -5.12 -7.80 -11.16
CA THR A 31 -5.35 -6.43 -10.71
C THR A 31 -5.32 -5.47 -11.90
N PRO A 32 -6.22 -4.47 -11.96
CA PRO A 32 -6.29 -3.53 -13.07
C PRO A 32 -4.94 -2.86 -13.33
N LYS A 33 -4.47 -2.97 -14.58
CA LYS A 33 -3.30 -2.24 -15.08
C LYS A 33 -3.79 -0.93 -15.68
N ILE A 34 -3.31 0.17 -15.13
CA ILE A 34 -3.59 1.52 -15.64
C ILE A 34 -2.31 2.10 -16.24
N VAL A 35 -2.45 2.84 -17.34
CA VAL A 35 -1.35 3.62 -17.90
C VAL A 35 -1.42 5.00 -17.29
N ILE A 36 -0.32 5.46 -16.72
CA ILE A 36 -0.21 6.80 -16.16
C ILE A 36 -0.20 7.79 -17.32
N THR A 37 -1.34 8.45 -17.51
CA THR A 37 -1.52 9.51 -18.51
C THR A 37 -1.53 10.87 -17.83
N ASN A 38 -1.43 11.96 -18.60
CA ASN A 38 -1.43 13.32 -18.03
C ASN A 38 -2.71 13.62 -17.20
N ALA A 39 -3.81 12.93 -17.50
CA ALA A 39 -5.07 13.01 -16.76
C ALA A 39 -5.04 12.31 -15.38
N ASN A 40 -4.15 11.33 -15.17
CA ASN A 40 -4.01 10.57 -13.93
C ASN A 40 -2.63 10.74 -13.31
N TYR A 41 -1.87 11.73 -13.80
CA TYR A 41 -0.51 12.03 -13.37
C TYR A 41 -0.49 12.78 -12.03
N VAL A 42 -1.61 13.42 -11.72
CA VAL A 42 -1.78 14.35 -10.62
C VAL A 42 -3.01 13.95 -9.84
N ASP A 43 -2.91 13.90 -8.52
CA ASP A 43 -4.06 13.65 -7.64
C ASP A 43 -4.94 14.91 -7.48
N ASP A 44 -6.05 14.78 -6.74
CA ASP A 44 -6.95 15.90 -6.44
C ASP A 44 -6.27 17.06 -5.68
N SER A 45 -5.09 16.82 -5.08
CA SER A 45 -4.31 17.83 -4.37
C SER A 45 -3.33 18.57 -5.28
N GLY A 46 -3.16 18.14 -6.53
CA GLY A 46 -2.19 18.71 -7.45
C GLY A 46 -0.79 18.07 -7.35
N GLU A 47 -0.65 16.99 -6.59
CA GLU A 47 0.63 16.30 -6.37
C GLU A 47 0.79 15.10 -7.31
N ARG A 48 2.04 14.76 -7.62
CA ARG A 48 2.33 13.63 -8.51
C ARG A 48 1.96 12.33 -7.84
N VAL A 49 1.24 11.48 -8.55
CA VAL A 49 1.02 10.11 -8.07
C VAL A 49 2.35 9.36 -8.00
N SER A 50 2.57 8.66 -6.89
CA SER A 50 3.79 7.91 -6.61
C SER A 50 3.48 6.48 -6.15
N CYS A 51 4.44 5.59 -6.35
CA CYS A 51 4.32 4.20 -5.94
C CYS A 51 4.45 4.09 -4.41
N SER A 52 3.44 3.55 -3.72
CA SER A 52 3.49 3.43 -2.25
C SER A 52 4.55 2.44 -1.73
N ALA A 53 5.15 1.62 -2.62
CA ALA A 53 6.19 0.65 -2.25
C ALA A 53 7.61 1.20 -2.40
N CYS A 54 7.93 1.84 -3.53
CA CYS A 54 9.28 2.40 -3.76
C CYS A 54 9.36 3.91 -3.53
N LEU A 55 8.23 4.57 -3.25
CA LEU A 55 8.09 6.01 -3.03
C LEU A 55 8.61 6.86 -4.21
N GLN A 56 8.63 6.30 -5.41
CA GLN A 56 9.03 7.01 -6.62
C GLN A 56 7.81 7.52 -7.37
N ASP A 57 7.93 8.74 -7.91
CA ASP A 57 6.91 9.32 -8.80
C ASP A 57 6.74 8.46 -10.05
N PHE A 58 5.49 8.31 -10.49
CA PHE A 58 5.25 7.69 -11.78
C PHE A 58 5.77 8.60 -12.91
N GLN A 59 6.11 7.99 -14.04
CA GLN A 59 6.39 8.70 -15.28
C GLN A 59 5.21 8.56 -16.23
N LEU A 60 4.95 9.59 -17.03
CA LEU A 60 3.94 9.53 -18.09
C LEU A 60 4.24 8.38 -19.05
N GLY A 61 3.23 7.56 -19.34
CA GLY A 61 3.34 6.36 -20.16
C GLY A 61 3.79 5.10 -19.40
N LYS A 62 4.15 5.21 -18.11
CA LYS A 62 4.44 4.03 -17.28
C LYS A 62 3.14 3.31 -16.93
N THR A 63 3.22 1.98 -16.82
CA THR A 63 2.07 1.17 -16.40
C THR A 63 2.17 0.87 -14.91
N ALA A 64 1.11 1.18 -14.17
CA ALA A 64 0.97 0.92 -12.75
C ALA A 64 -0.21 -0.04 -12.52
N ARG A 65 -0.17 -0.80 -11.43
CA ARG A 65 -1.32 -1.57 -10.93
C ARG A 65 -2.04 -0.73 -9.90
N CYS A 66 -3.35 -0.62 -10.03
CA CYS A 66 -4.19 0.09 -9.07
C CYS A 66 -5.09 -0.91 -8.35
N SER A 67 -5.02 -0.93 -7.03
CA SER A 67 -5.87 -1.81 -6.23
C SER A 67 -7.27 -1.20 -6.07
N PRO A 68 -8.35 -1.86 -6.52
CA PRO A 68 -9.70 -1.27 -6.51
C PRO A 68 -10.27 -1.08 -5.10
N GLN A 69 -9.70 -1.72 -4.08
CA GLN A 69 -10.19 -1.63 -2.69
C GLN A 69 -9.68 -0.38 -1.95
N CYS A 70 -8.52 0.14 -2.33
CA CYS A 70 -7.85 1.25 -1.63
C CYS A 70 -7.27 2.32 -2.56
N TYR A 71 -7.44 2.15 -3.87
CA TYR A 71 -6.96 3.06 -4.93
C TYR A 71 -5.45 3.35 -4.88
N HIS A 72 -4.67 2.57 -4.12
CA HIS A 72 -3.22 2.69 -4.10
C HIS A 72 -2.64 2.18 -5.42
N MET A 73 -1.73 2.99 -5.96
CA MET A 73 -1.01 2.69 -7.19
C MET A 73 0.37 2.14 -6.88
N PHE A 74 0.74 1.09 -7.61
CA PHE A 74 2.04 0.43 -7.48
C PHE A 74 2.66 0.26 -8.85
N ASP A 75 3.98 0.40 -8.93
CA ASP A 75 4.72 -0.01 -10.12
C ASP A 75 4.55 -1.51 -10.37
N LEU A 76 4.47 -1.90 -11.64
CA LEU A 76 4.43 -3.30 -12.06
C LEU A 76 5.48 -4.18 -11.34
N PRO A 77 6.79 -3.81 -11.29
CA PRO A 77 7.80 -4.59 -10.59
C PRO A 77 7.65 -4.57 -9.06
N CYS A 78 7.10 -3.51 -8.47
CA CYS A 78 6.96 -3.39 -7.03
C CYS A 78 5.81 -4.22 -6.45
N THR A 79 4.87 -4.65 -7.30
CA THR A 79 3.76 -5.52 -6.88
C THR A 79 4.08 -7.01 -7.11
N ASP A 80 5.10 -7.32 -7.90
CA ASP A 80 5.43 -8.66 -8.40
C ASP A 80 6.46 -9.43 -7.55
N THR A 81 7.00 -8.79 -6.51
CA THR A 81 8.03 -9.34 -5.60
C THR A 81 7.45 -10.06 -4.40
#